data_AF-A0A1V5UZP6-F1
#
_entry.id   AF-A0A1V5UZP6-F1
#
_cell.length_a   1.000
_cell.length_b   1.000
_cell.length_c   1.000
_cell.angle_alpha   90.00
_cell.angle_beta   90.00
_cell.angle_gamma   90.00
#
_symmetry.space_group_name_H-M   'P 1'
#
loop_
_entity.id
_entity.type
_entity.pdbx_description
1 polymer ?
#
loop_
_entity_poly.entity_id
_entity_poly.type
_entity_poly.pdbx_seq_one_letter_code
_entity_poly.pdbx_strand_id
1 'polypeptide(L)'
;MNDRELLELAATAVGYDISHSMNTERLMLTPSVDALLVRKDGKLVTTGWNPLIDDGDALRLAVELKLAIFPPEGDDGDFAVASVPDGVLDDFGETWIQESVKDGDKLAATRRAIVCAAAEIGKAMPHMPDSNHRPLGDGA
;
A
#
# COMPACT_ATOMS: atom_id res chain seq x y z
N MET A 1 1.97 11.74 -3.45
CA MET A 1 2.76 10.50 -3.55
C MET A 1 2.78 10.04 -5.00
N ASN A 2 3.91 9.54 -5.49
CA ASN A 2 3.93 8.83 -6.77
C ASN A 2 3.44 7.38 -6.58
N ASP A 3 3.15 6.66 -7.67
CA ASP A 3 2.61 5.30 -7.58
C ASP A 3 3.57 4.33 -6.86
N ARG A 4 4.89 4.54 -7.00
CA ARG A 4 5.89 3.69 -6.33
C ARG A 4 5.87 3.87 -4.80
N GLU A 5 5.90 5.11 -4.35
CA GLU A 5 5.82 5.48 -2.93
C GLU A 5 4.49 4.98 -2.33
N LEU A 6 3.40 5.06 -3.10
CA LEU A 6 2.10 4.54 -2.71
C LEU A 6 2.15 3.02 -2.47
N LEU A 7 2.79 2.27 -3.36
CA LEU A 7 2.98 0.83 -3.21
C LEU A 7 3.83 0.47 -1.99
N GLU A 8 4.94 1.18 -1.77
CA GLU A 8 5.85 0.90 -0.64
C GLU A 8 5.19 1.17 0.72
N LEU A 9 4.42 2.25 0.83
CA LEU A 9 3.63 2.56 2.02
C LEU A 9 2.49 1.55 2.24
N ALA A 10 1.76 1.18 1.19
CA ALA A 10 0.71 0.18 1.29
C ALA A 10 1.26 -1.21 1.70
N ALA A 11 2.45 -1.58 1.19
CA ALA A 11 3.14 -2.80 1.61
C ALA A 11 3.53 -2.74 3.10
N THR A 12 3.99 -1.58 3.58
CA THR A 12 4.32 -1.35 4.99
C THR A 12 3.11 -1.55 5.89
N ALA A 13 1.92 -1.07 5.49
CA ALA A 13 0.69 -1.19 6.27
C ALA A 13 0.30 -2.64 6.61
N VAL A 14 0.63 -3.60 5.74
CA VAL A 14 0.36 -5.04 5.96
C VAL A 14 1.59 -5.83 6.40
N GLY A 15 2.68 -5.15 6.74
CA GLY A 15 3.91 -5.74 7.26
C GLY A 15 4.72 -6.51 6.21
N TYR A 16 4.65 -6.10 4.94
CA TYR A 16 5.52 -6.68 3.91
C TYR A 16 6.93 -6.09 3.97
N ASP A 17 7.92 -6.99 3.92
CA ASP A 17 9.32 -6.67 3.69
C ASP A 17 9.56 -6.43 2.20
N ILE A 18 9.97 -5.20 1.87
CA ILE A 18 10.26 -4.69 0.53
C ILE A 18 11.75 -4.39 0.31
N SER A 19 12.63 -4.76 1.25
CA SER A 19 14.06 -4.42 1.25
C SER A 19 14.91 -5.20 0.22
N HIS A 20 14.30 -6.15 -0.49
CA HIS A 20 15.00 -7.00 -1.45
C HIS A 20 15.58 -6.20 -2.61
N SER A 21 16.86 -6.40 -2.96
CA SER A 21 17.58 -5.61 -3.99
C SER A 21 16.88 -5.59 -5.35
N MET A 22 16.24 -6.71 -5.73
CA MET A 22 15.39 -6.79 -6.93
C MET A 22 14.37 -5.66 -7.06
N ASN A 23 13.82 -5.12 -5.96
CA ASN A 23 12.86 -4.01 -6.03
C ASN A 23 13.47 -2.71 -6.56
N THR A 24 14.77 -2.53 -6.43
CA THR A 24 15.52 -1.41 -7.02
C THR A 24 16.05 -1.77 -8.39
N GLU A 25 16.59 -2.98 -8.57
CA GLU A 25 17.15 -3.45 -9.85
C GLU A 25 16.09 -3.44 -10.97
N ARG A 26 14.85 -3.77 -10.65
CA ARG A 26 13.74 -3.81 -11.61
C ARG A 26 13.30 -2.45 -12.14
N LEU A 27 13.62 -1.37 -11.43
CA LEU A 27 13.39 0.00 -11.91
C LEU A 27 14.37 0.38 -13.02
N MET A 28 15.50 -0.34 -13.13
CA MET A 28 16.52 -0.13 -14.16
C MET A 28 16.30 -0.96 -15.43
N LEU A 29 15.25 -1.79 -15.48
CA LEU A 29 14.89 -2.57 -16.67
C LEU A 29 14.21 -1.69 -17.73
N THR A 30 14.21 -2.18 -18.97
CA THR A 30 13.53 -1.52 -20.09
C THR A 30 12.57 -2.51 -20.76
N PRO A 31 11.24 -2.41 -20.54
CA PRO A 31 10.58 -1.45 -19.65
C PRO A 31 10.84 -1.74 -18.17
N SER A 32 10.66 -0.73 -17.31
CA SER A 32 10.70 -0.90 -15.86
C SER A 32 9.55 -1.82 -15.43
N VAL A 33 9.75 -2.51 -14.31
CA VAL A 33 8.68 -3.34 -13.72
C VAL A 33 8.09 -2.61 -12.52
N ASP A 34 6.86 -2.14 -12.67
CA ASP A 34 6.12 -1.42 -11.64
C ASP A 34 5.41 -2.41 -10.70
N ALA A 35 6.17 -3.30 -10.05
CA ALA A 35 5.66 -4.25 -9.08
C ALA A 35 6.73 -4.62 -8.04
N LEU A 36 6.28 -4.94 -6.82
CA LEU A 36 7.15 -5.29 -5.72
C LEU A 36 7.31 -6.80 -5.57
N LEU A 37 8.54 -7.23 -5.31
CA LEU A 37 8.79 -8.46 -4.57
C LEU A 37 8.52 -8.16 -3.10
N VAL A 38 7.56 -8.87 -2.52
CA VAL A 38 7.15 -8.71 -1.12
C VAL A 38 7.36 -10.02 -0.37
N ARG A 39 7.84 -9.90 0.86
CA ARG A 39 8.01 -11.00 1.80
C ARG A 39 7.20 -10.74 3.07
N LYS A 40 6.80 -11.80 3.76
CA LYS A 40 6.17 -11.72 5.09
C LYS A 40 6.74 -12.82 5.95
N ASP A 41 7.17 -12.49 7.16
CA ASP A 41 7.80 -13.42 8.11
C ASP A 41 8.98 -14.22 7.50
N GLY A 42 9.81 -13.54 6.69
CA GLY A 42 10.96 -14.14 6.02
C GLY A 42 10.63 -15.07 4.84
N LYS A 43 9.36 -15.19 4.45
CA LYS A 43 8.93 -16.02 3.31
C LYS A 43 8.53 -15.15 2.12
N LEU A 44 8.87 -15.61 0.92
CA LEU A 44 8.40 -14.99 -0.32
C LEU A 44 6.87 -15.13 -0.38
N VAL A 45 6.18 -13.99 -0.54
CA VAL A 45 4.73 -13.97 -0.79
C VAL A 45 4.49 -13.96 -2.30
N THR A 46 5.08 -12.99 -3.00
CA THR A 46 5.04 -12.91 -4.47
C THR A 46 6.19 -12.05 -4.98
N THR A 47 6.54 -12.21 -6.25
CA THR A 47 7.53 -11.38 -6.95
C THR A 47 6.90 -10.28 -7.80
N GLY A 48 5.58 -10.15 -7.82
CA GLY A 48 4.87 -9.23 -8.72
C GLY A 48 3.68 -8.53 -8.06
N TRP A 49 3.83 -8.12 -6.80
CA TRP A 49 2.78 -7.45 -6.06
C TRP A 49 2.54 -6.04 -6.60
N ASN A 50 1.34 -5.79 -7.13
CA ASN A 50 0.92 -4.47 -7.56
C ASN A 50 -0.62 -4.32 -7.44
N PRO A 51 -1.13 -3.88 -6.27
CA PRO A 51 -2.55 -3.64 -6.07
C PRO A 51 -3.15 -2.49 -6.91
N LEU A 52 -2.37 -1.70 -7.65
CA LEU A 52 -2.94 -0.70 -8.58
C LEU A 52 -3.46 -1.34 -9.87
N ILE A 53 -3.00 -2.54 -10.22
CA ILE A 53 -3.39 -3.25 -11.45
C ILE A 53 -3.90 -4.67 -11.19
N ASP A 54 -3.65 -5.24 -10.01
CA ASP A 54 -4.15 -6.56 -9.60
C ASP A 54 -5.27 -6.42 -8.56
N ASP A 55 -6.48 -6.84 -8.93
CA ASP A 55 -7.67 -6.76 -8.08
C ASP A 55 -7.55 -7.62 -6.81
N GLY A 56 -6.83 -8.74 -6.89
CA GLY A 56 -6.63 -9.65 -5.76
C GLY A 56 -5.73 -9.03 -4.70
N ASP A 57 -4.66 -8.38 -5.11
CA ASP A 57 -3.76 -7.65 -4.21
C ASP A 57 -4.49 -6.46 -3.54
N ALA A 58 -5.29 -5.71 -4.29
CA ALA A 58 -6.12 -4.65 -3.74
C ALA A 58 -7.14 -5.18 -2.73
N LEU A 59 -7.88 -6.24 -3.08
CA LEU A 59 -8.86 -6.82 -2.18
C LEU A 59 -8.21 -7.40 -0.91
N ARG A 60 -7.03 -8.01 -1.00
CA ARG A 60 -6.27 -8.47 0.18
C ARG A 60 -5.90 -7.32 1.09
N LEU A 61 -5.44 -6.19 0.56
CA LEU A 61 -5.19 -4.99 1.38
C LEU A 61 -6.43 -4.57 2.14
N ALA A 62 -7.57 -4.47 1.44
CA ALA A 62 -8.82 -4.07 2.06
C ALA A 62 -9.24 -5.01 3.20
N VAL A 63 -9.10 -6.32 3.00
CA VAL A 63 -9.45 -7.33 4.02
C VAL A 63 -8.47 -7.32 5.19
N GLU A 64 -7.16 -7.30 4.94
CA GLU A 64 -6.14 -7.31 5.99
C GLU A 64 -6.21 -6.05 6.87
N LEU A 65 -6.47 -4.89 6.25
CA LEU A 65 -6.57 -3.60 6.93
C LEU A 65 -7.99 -3.26 7.41
N LYS A 66 -8.98 -4.13 7.12
CA LYS A 66 -10.39 -3.98 7.51
C LYS A 66 -11.01 -2.68 7.00
N LEU A 67 -10.73 -2.33 5.75
CA LEU A 67 -11.27 -1.14 5.11
C LEU A 67 -12.72 -1.37 4.69
N ALA A 68 -13.58 -0.38 4.92
CA ALA A 68 -14.86 -0.28 4.23
C ALA A 68 -14.62 0.32 2.84
N ILE A 69 -15.23 -0.27 1.82
CA ILE A 69 -15.10 0.17 0.42
C ILE A 69 -16.48 0.47 -0.12
N PHE A 70 -16.63 1.65 -0.74
CA PHE A 70 -17.82 2.04 -1.48
C PHE A 70 -17.40 2.29 -2.94
N PRO A 71 -17.75 1.39 -3.87
CA PRO A 71 -17.46 1.61 -5.28
C PRO A 71 -18.30 2.78 -5.82
N PRO A 72 -17.86 3.43 -6.91
CA PRO A 72 -18.63 4.49 -7.55
C PRO A 72 -19.96 3.94 -8.10
N GLU A 73 -21.03 4.71 -7.92
CA GLU A 73 -22.37 4.38 -8.41
C GLU A 73 -22.56 4.86 -9.86
N GLY A 74 -21.98 6.02 -10.19
CA GLY A 74 -21.99 6.68 -11.49
C GLY A 74 -20.72 6.45 -12.31
N ASP A 75 -20.59 7.18 -13.42
CA ASP A 75 -19.47 7.11 -14.36
C ASP A 75 -18.46 8.26 -14.11
N ASP A 76 -17.93 8.88 -15.16
CA ASP A 76 -16.89 9.92 -15.04
C ASP A 76 -17.32 11.09 -14.13
N GLY A 77 -16.44 11.44 -13.20
CA GLY A 77 -16.69 12.48 -12.19
C GLY A 77 -17.29 11.96 -10.88
N ASP A 78 -17.72 10.70 -10.82
CA ASP A 78 -18.00 10.02 -9.56
C ASP A 78 -16.69 9.52 -8.90
N PHE A 79 -16.77 8.99 -7.69
CA PHE A 79 -15.61 8.57 -6.90
C PHE A 79 -15.81 7.22 -6.20
N ALA A 80 -14.73 6.44 -6.15
CA ALA A 80 -14.61 5.33 -5.22
C ALA A 80 -14.16 5.84 -3.86
N VAL A 81 -14.60 5.18 -2.79
CA VAL A 81 -14.22 5.53 -1.41
C VAL A 81 -13.64 4.31 -0.68
N ALA A 82 -12.56 4.52 0.06
CA ALA A 82 -12.04 3.57 1.05
C ALA A 82 -11.89 4.24 2.42
N SER A 83 -12.28 3.54 3.48
CA SER A 83 -12.11 4.06 4.84
C SER A 83 -10.66 3.98 5.30
N VAL A 84 -10.28 4.78 6.29
CA VAL A 84 -9.11 4.57 7.15
C VAL A 84 -9.48 4.71 8.62
N PRO A 85 -8.70 4.14 9.56
CA PRO A 85 -8.90 4.36 10.99
C PRO A 85 -8.85 5.83 11.42
N ASP A 86 -9.55 6.17 12.49
CA ASP A 86 -9.51 7.51 13.11
C ASP A 86 -8.07 7.93 13.43
N GLY A 87 -7.75 9.19 13.13
CA GLY A 87 -6.43 9.78 13.37
C GLY A 87 -5.36 9.42 12.33
N VAL A 88 -5.72 8.71 11.25
CA VAL A 88 -4.78 8.42 10.14
C VAL A 88 -4.61 9.61 9.19
N LEU A 89 -5.69 10.32 8.84
CA LEU A 89 -5.63 11.47 7.92
C LEU A 89 -5.40 12.78 8.66
N ASP A 90 -6.23 13.06 9.66
CA ASP A 90 -6.14 14.26 10.48
C ASP A 90 -6.74 14.08 11.87
N ASP A 91 -6.52 15.08 12.72
CA ASP A 91 -7.07 15.15 14.08
C ASP A 91 -8.57 15.54 14.09
N PHE A 92 -9.16 15.84 12.94
CA PHE A 92 -10.55 16.30 12.81
C PHE A 92 -11.53 15.17 12.47
N GLY A 93 -11.01 13.95 12.29
CA GLY A 93 -11.82 12.75 12.09
C GLY A 93 -12.17 12.48 10.63
N GLU A 94 -11.39 12.98 9.66
CA GLU A 94 -11.50 12.46 8.29
C GLU A 94 -11.05 10.99 8.26
N THR A 95 -11.95 10.12 7.79
CA THR A 95 -11.74 8.67 7.72
C THR A 95 -11.93 8.11 6.32
N TRP A 96 -11.96 8.95 5.28
CA TRP A 96 -12.35 8.54 3.93
C TRP A 96 -11.38 9.06 2.88
N ILE A 97 -10.81 8.14 2.10
CA ILE A 97 -10.05 8.45 0.90
C ILE A 97 -10.99 8.35 -0.31
N GLN A 98 -10.97 9.35 -1.18
CA GLN A 98 -11.75 9.39 -2.41
C GLN A 98 -10.83 9.36 -3.64
N GLU A 99 -11.17 8.54 -4.63
CA GLU A 99 -10.49 8.52 -5.93
C GLU A 99 -11.51 8.61 -7.06
N SER A 100 -11.37 9.62 -7.91
CA SER A 100 -12.29 9.87 -9.02
C SER A 100 -12.18 8.80 -10.11
N VAL A 101 -13.32 8.44 -10.69
CA VAL A 101 -13.39 7.64 -11.91
C VAL A 101 -12.80 8.45 -13.07
N LYS A 102 -11.89 7.82 -13.81
CA LYS A 102 -11.26 8.38 -15.02
C LYS A 102 -11.49 7.42 -16.16
N ASP A 103 -11.86 7.94 -17.32
CA ASP A 103 -12.10 7.18 -18.54
C ASP A 103 -13.09 6.02 -18.36
N GLY A 104 -14.05 6.16 -17.44
CA GLY A 104 -15.03 5.15 -17.07
C GLY A 104 -14.47 3.96 -16.28
N ASP A 105 -13.19 3.94 -15.90
CA ASP A 105 -12.58 2.80 -15.20
C ASP A 105 -12.83 2.85 -13.69
N LYS A 106 -13.99 2.32 -13.30
CA LYS A 106 -14.42 2.18 -11.90
C LYS A 106 -13.53 1.23 -11.11
N LEU A 107 -12.96 0.22 -11.76
CA LEU A 107 -12.08 -0.76 -11.11
C LEU A 107 -10.76 -0.12 -10.73
N ALA A 108 -10.15 0.66 -11.64
CA ALA A 108 -8.95 1.42 -11.35
C ALA A 108 -9.16 2.43 -10.21
N ALA A 109 -10.27 3.17 -10.22
CA ALA A 109 -10.61 4.10 -9.14
C ALA A 109 -10.76 3.38 -7.79
N THR A 110 -11.44 2.23 -7.77
CA THR A 110 -11.65 1.44 -6.55
C THR A 110 -10.34 0.86 -6.01
N ARG A 111 -9.51 0.25 -6.88
CA ARG A 111 -8.18 -0.22 -6.49
C ARG A 111 -7.34 0.92 -5.93
N ARG A 112 -7.32 2.07 -6.60
CA ARG A 112 -6.54 3.22 -6.16
C ARG A 112 -7.02 3.75 -4.81
N ALA A 113 -8.32 3.84 -4.56
CA ALA A 113 -8.85 4.27 -3.26
C ALA A 113 -8.35 3.36 -2.12
N ILE A 114 -8.38 2.04 -2.33
CA ILE A 114 -7.86 1.06 -1.38
C ILE A 114 -6.35 1.24 -1.16
N VAL A 115 -5.57 1.38 -2.23
CA VAL A 115 -4.10 1.51 -2.13
C VAL A 115 -3.72 2.83 -1.45
N CYS A 116 -4.43 3.93 -1.74
CA CYS A 116 -4.24 5.20 -1.07
C CYS A 116 -4.58 5.12 0.43
N ALA A 117 -5.70 4.48 0.79
CA ALA A 117 -6.04 4.24 2.20
C ALA A 117 -4.97 3.39 2.91
N ALA A 118 -4.51 2.32 2.28
CA ALA A 118 -3.42 1.49 2.80
C ALA A 118 -2.12 2.28 2.96
N ALA A 119 -1.79 3.15 2.00
CA ALA A 119 -0.58 3.97 2.05
C ALA A 119 -0.62 4.98 3.20
N GLU A 120 -1.74 5.67 3.44
CA GLU A 120 -1.86 6.59 4.58
C GLU A 120 -1.75 5.85 5.92
N ILE A 121 -2.34 4.63 6.03
CA ILE A 121 -2.14 3.78 7.21
C ILE A 121 -0.66 3.43 7.39
N GLY A 122 0.02 3.01 6.33
CA GLY A 122 1.44 2.65 6.37
C GLY A 122 2.33 3.83 6.75
N LYS A 123 1.99 5.03 6.28
CA LYS A 123 2.68 6.28 6.61
C LYS A 123 2.48 6.71 8.06
N ALA A 124 1.29 6.45 8.62
CA ALA A 124 0.97 6.72 10.02
C ALA A 124 1.58 5.71 11.00
N MET A 125 2.08 4.55 10.52
CA MET A 125 2.77 3.60 11.39
C MET A 125 4.07 4.21 11.93
N PRO A 126 4.37 4.05 13.23
CA PRO A 126 5.67 4.43 13.75
C PRO A 126 6.73 3.65 12.98
N HIS A 127 7.68 4.36 12.37
CA HIS A 127 8.87 3.76 11.80
C HIS A 127 9.61 3.06 12.95
N MET A 128 9.37 1.77 13.17
CA MET A 128 10.20 1.00 14.09
C MET A 128 11.60 1.00 13.46
N PRO A 129 12.60 1.67 14.05
CA PRO A 129 13.96 1.51 13.57
C PRO A 129 14.30 0.03 13.67
N ASP A 130 14.90 -0.52 12.61
CA ASP A 130 15.37 -1.90 12.53
C ASP A 130 15.91 -2.33 13.89
N SER A 131 15.24 -3.31 14.52
CA SER A 131 15.69 -3.92 15.77
C SER A 131 16.88 -4.85 15.52
N ASN A 132 17.92 -4.31 14.87
CA ASN A 132 19.22 -4.93 14.65
C ASN A 132 20.32 -4.02 15.18
N HIS A 133 20.21 -3.66 16.46
CA HIS A 133 21.39 -3.36 17.26
C HIS A 133 21.27 -4.08 18.60
N ARG A 134 21.74 -5.33 18.66
CA ARG A 134 22.32 -5.85 19.90
C ARG A 134 23.71 -5.22 20.01
N PRO A 135 24.02 -4.44 21.06
CA PRO A 135 25.41 -4.24 21.39
C PRO A 135 25.95 -5.60 21.84
N LEU A 136 27.03 -6.05 21.22
CA LEU A 136 27.91 -7.04 21.81
C LEU A 136 28.42 -6.43 23.12
N GLY A 137 27.78 -6.80 24.22
CA GLY A 137 28.29 -6.56 25.56
C GLY A 137 29.35 -7.60 25.85
N ASP A 138 30.60 -7.28 25.51
CA ASP A 138 31.77 -7.90 26.11
C ASP A 138 31.85 -7.52 27.60
N GLY A 139 32.19 -8.51 28.43
CA GLY A 139 32.98 -8.29 29.64
C GLY A 139 32.24 -8.21 30.98
N ALA A 140 32.15 -9.36 31.66
CA ALA A 140 32.74 -9.59 32.99
C ALA A 140 32.80 -11.11 33.24
#